data_AF-A0A935UVL2-F1
#
_entry.id   AF-A0A935UVL2-F1
#
_cell.length_a   1.000
_cell.length_b   1.000
_cell.length_c   1.000
_cell.angle_alpha   90.00
_cell.angle_beta   90.00
_cell.angle_gamma   90.00
#
_symmetry.space_group_name_H-M   'P 1'
#
loop_
_entity.id
_entity.type
_entity.pdbx_description
1 polymer ?
#
loop_
_entity_poly.entity_id
_entity_poly.type
_entity_poly.pdbx_seq_one_letter_code
_entity_poly.pdbx_strand_id
1 'polypeptide(L)'
;MSTRRVAPLSLPLIPWLGLVLSACSADSPEDCARLPEDSAQQCYIDTVMALWATDPAAAEAWLPKLTPVTRDYLLYTITQQHEPNTLRLCKEIENPQIAETCTKFVQRPHMHRHTIRDEKGGPEGEGLPPEGGGGPPPGGPGAEGGGPRGPGGGGGPGGPGAGGPRGPGRGGPPEGRGGPGRGEPPIQVRPPPPETPAQ
;
A
#
# COMPACT_ATOMS: atom_id res chain seq x y z
N MET A 1 22.86 42.73 50.78
CA MET A 1 23.79 41.79 50.10
C MET A 1 23.30 40.38 50.39
N SER A 2 22.67 39.73 49.41
CA SER A 2 21.95 38.46 49.58
C SER A 2 22.62 37.39 48.74
N THR A 3 23.40 36.53 49.38
CA THR A 3 24.08 35.40 48.75
C THR A 3 23.12 34.21 48.64
N ARG A 4 22.56 34.00 47.45
CA ARG A 4 21.83 32.76 47.12
C ARG A 4 22.83 31.65 46.83
N ARG A 5 22.82 30.61 47.66
CA ARG A 5 23.52 29.34 47.40
C ARG A 5 22.64 28.50 46.47
N VAL A 6 23.17 28.15 45.30
CA VAL A 6 22.56 27.20 44.36
C VAL A 6 23.09 25.81 44.72
N ALA A 7 22.20 24.89 45.09
CA ALA A 7 22.53 23.50 45.35
C ALA A 7 22.61 22.72 44.03
N PRO A 8 23.63 21.87 43.80
CA PRO A 8 23.70 21.01 42.63
C PRO A 8 22.70 19.86 42.79
N LEU A 9 21.74 19.77 41.87
CA LEU A 9 20.86 18.61 41.71
C LEU A 9 21.69 17.46 41.15
N SER A 10 22.10 16.54 42.02
CA SER A 10 22.57 15.21 41.65
C SER A 10 21.41 14.40 41.07
N LEU A 11 21.28 14.41 39.74
CA LEU A 11 20.42 13.49 39.02
C LEU A 11 21.03 12.08 39.10
N PRO A 12 20.30 11.06 39.56
CA PRO A 12 20.78 9.69 39.54
C PRO A 12 20.92 9.24 38.08
N LEU A 13 22.12 8.81 37.71
CA LEU A 13 22.36 7.97 36.53
C LEU A 13 21.42 6.76 36.64
N ILE A 14 20.42 6.70 35.77
CA ILE A 14 19.57 5.52 35.57
C ILE A 14 20.26 4.69 34.48
N PRO A 15 20.95 3.58 34.80
CA PRO A 15 21.56 2.69 33.81
C PRO A 15 20.55 1.69 33.21
N TRP A 16 19.30 2.10 33.04
CA TRP A 16 18.20 1.24 32.60
C TRP A 16 17.51 1.83 31.37
N LEU A 17 17.31 0.98 30.36
CA LEU A 17 16.71 1.23 29.05
C LEU A 17 17.60 1.83 27.95
N GLY A 18 18.85 1.36 27.89
CA GLY A 18 19.51 1.13 26.61
C GLY A 18 19.04 -0.18 25.97
N LEU A 19 17.73 -0.40 25.84
CA LEU A 19 17.19 -1.43 24.95
C LEU A 19 17.23 -0.83 23.54
N VAL A 20 18.45 -0.56 23.08
CA VAL A 20 18.72 -0.27 21.67
C VAL A 20 18.14 -1.46 20.96
N LEU A 21 17.14 -1.21 20.10
CA LEU A 21 16.72 -2.15 19.10
C LEU A 21 18.01 -2.69 18.48
N SER A 22 18.37 -3.91 18.84
CA SER A 22 19.27 -4.72 18.05
C SER A 22 18.47 -5.05 16.80
N ALA A 23 18.27 -4.02 15.96
CA ALA A 23 18.01 -4.20 14.56
C ALA A 23 19.06 -5.20 14.14
N CYS A 24 18.64 -6.40 13.79
CA CYS A 24 19.53 -7.47 13.38
C CYS A 24 20.37 -6.88 12.25
N SER A 25 21.61 -6.49 12.56
CA SER A 25 22.66 -6.28 11.57
C SER A 25 23.00 -7.67 11.09
N ALA A 26 22.08 -8.26 10.32
CA ALA A 26 22.35 -9.46 9.56
C ALA A 26 23.23 -8.99 8.41
N ASP A 27 24.52 -8.90 8.67
CA ASP A 27 25.54 -8.55 7.67
C ASP A 27 25.69 -9.69 6.64
N SER A 28 25.14 -10.88 6.91
CA SER A 28 25.25 -12.04 6.03
C SER A 28 23.94 -12.85 5.91
N PRO A 29 23.71 -13.53 4.78
CA PRO A 29 22.52 -14.35 4.58
C PRO A 29 22.44 -15.53 5.54
N GLU A 30 23.58 -16.02 6.02
CA GLU A 30 23.66 -17.10 6.99
C GLU A 30 23.07 -16.69 8.35
N ASP A 31 23.13 -15.39 8.71
CA ASP A 31 22.56 -14.92 9.96
C ASP A 31 21.02 -14.91 9.92
N CYS A 32 20.42 -14.48 8.80
CA CYS A 32 18.97 -14.60 8.61
C CYS A 32 18.52 -16.06 8.59
N ALA A 33 19.31 -16.97 8.00
CA ALA A 33 18.98 -18.39 7.90
C ALA A 33 18.92 -19.13 9.25
N ARG A 34 19.53 -18.58 10.32
CA ARG A 34 19.50 -19.17 11.67
C ARG A 34 18.21 -18.85 12.43
N LEU A 35 17.42 -17.90 11.94
CA LEU A 35 16.17 -17.50 12.55
C LEU A 35 15.03 -18.48 12.19
N PRO A 36 13.94 -18.53 12.98
CA PRO A 36 12.71 -19.20 12.57
C PRO A 36 12.22 -18.68 11.21
N GLU A 37 11.55 -19.53 10.43
CA GLU A 37 11.19 -19.26 9.02
C GLU A 37 10.55 -17.87 8.80
N ASP A 38 9.53 -17.52 9.59
CA ASP A 38 8.86 -16.22 9.49
C ASP A 38 9.80 -15.04 9.78
N SER A 39 10.69 -15.20 10.77
CA SER A 39 11.69 -14.18 11.15
C SER A 39 12.82 -14.10 10.13
N ALA A 40 13.21 -15.23 9.52
CA ALA A 40 14.19 -15.28 8.46
C ALA A 40 13.69 -14.56 7.21
N GLN A 41 12.42 -14.76 6.82
CA GLN A 41 11.81 -14.04 5.70
C GLN A 41 11.80 -12.53 5.96
N GLN A 42 11.40 -12.09 7.15
CA GLN A 42 11.43 -10.67 7.50
C GLN A 42 12.85 -10.09 7.44
N CYS A 43 13.84 -10.82 7.99
CA CYS A 43 15.25 -10.46 7.92
C CYS A 43 15.74 -10.27 6.47
N TYR A 44 15.39 -11.19 5.57
CA TYR A 44 15.75 -11.07 4.16
C TYR A 44 15.06 -9.87 3.48
N ILE A 45 13.79 -9.60 3.77
CA ILE A 45 13.05 -8.45 3.23
C ILE A 45 13.75 -7.14 3.65
N ASP A 46 14.03 -6.98 4.93
CA ASP A 46 14.64 -5.76 5.47
C ASP A 46 16.04 -5.53 4.87
N THR A 47 16.84 -6.59 4.76
CA THR A 47 18.18 -6.53 4.15
C THR A 47 18.12 -6.20 2.66
N VAL A 48 17.20 -6.81 1.90
CA VAL A 48 17.03 -6.49 0.47
C VAL A 48 16.62 -5.04 0.28
N MET A 49 15.66 -4.53 1.07
CA MET A 49 15.22 -3.14 0.98
C MET A 49 16.35 -2.15 1.32
N ALA A 50 17.12 -2.45 2.37
CA ALA A 50 18.27 -1.63 2.75
C ALA A 50 19.35 -1.63 1.66
N LEU A 51 19.68 -2.81 1.12
CA LEU A 51 20.67 -2.94 0.06
C LEU A 51 20.20 -2.32 -1.25
N TRP A 52 18.90 -2.38 -1.60
CA TRP A 52 18.42 -1.83 -2.87
C TRP A 52 18.67 -0.33 -3.00
N ALA A 53 18.63 0.40 -1.88
CA ALA A 53 18.93 1.82 -1.86
C ALA A 53 20.41 2.15 -2.11
N THR A 54 21.33 1.23 -1.80
CA THR A 54 22.78 1.45 -1.85
C THR A 54 23.50 0.69 -2.97
N ASP A 55 23.13 -0.58 -3.17
CA ASP A 55 23.70 -1.52 -4.14
C ASP A 55 22.61 -2.52 -4.62
N PRO A 56 21.86 -2.16 -5.68
CA PRO A 56 20.82 -3.02 -6.24
C PRO A 56 21.35 -4.37 -6.74
N ALA A 57 22.58 -4.43 -7.26
CA ALA A 57 23.16 -5.66 -7.76
C ALA A 57 23.44 -6.64 -6.62
N ALA A 58 23.93 -6.14 -5.48
CA ALA A 58 24.04 -6.94 -4.28
C ALA A 58 22.67 -7.41 -3.81
N ALA A 59 21.66 -6.53 -3.76
CA ALA A 59 20.31 -6.87 -3.31
C ALA A 59 19.63 -7.96 -4.16
N GLU A 60 19.83 -7.95 -5.49
CA GLU A 60 19.32 -8.97 -6.41
C GLU A 60 19.84 -10.39 -6.07
N ALA A 61 21.07 -10.51 -5.56
CA ALA A 61 21.64 -11.80 -5.15
C ALA A 61 20.89 -12.45 -3.96
N TRP A 62 20.10 -11.67 -3.21
CA TRP A 62 19.34 -12.15 -2.05
C TRP A 62 17.91 -12.57 -2.41
N LEU A 63 17.36 -12.10 -3.53
CA LEU A 63 16.00 -12.43 -3.96
C LEU A 63 15.70 -13.94 -4.04
N PRO A 64 16.63 -14.83 -4.45
CA PRO A 64 16.39 -16.27 -4.47
C PRO A 64 16.20 -16.92 -3.09
N LYS A 65 16.49 -16.21 -1.99
CA LYS A 65 16.30 -16.72 -0.60
C LYS A 65 14.88 -16.53 -0.08
N LEU A 66 14.10 -15.66 -0.74
CA LEU A 66 12.71 -15.38 -0.38
C LEU A 66 11.79 -16.45 -0.97
N THR A 67 10.63 -16.65 -0.33
CA THR A 67 9.57 -17.43 -0.99
C THR A 67 9.11 -16.70 -2.26
N PRO A 68 8.62 -17.41 -3.30
CA PRO A 68 8.19 -16.78 -4.55
C PRO A 68 7.14 -15.67 -4.33
N VAL A 69 6.21 -15.91 -3.41
CA VAL A 69 5.16 -14.93 -3.06
C VAL A 69 5.77 -13.69 -2.42
N THR A 70 6.65 -13.85 -1.43
CA THR A 70 7.32 -12.73 -0.76
C THR A 70 8.19 -11.93 -1.74
N ARG A 71 8.93 -12.63 -2.61
CA ARG A 71 9.79 -12.02 -3.63
C ARG A 71 8.97 -11.15 -4.59
N ASP A 72 7.85 -11.64 -5.09
CA ASP A 72 6.99 -10.91 -6.03
C ASP A 72 6.39 -9.65 -5.38
N TYR A 73 5.92 -9.74 -4.13
CA TYR A 73 5.47 -8.56 -3.37
C TYR A 73 6.60 -7.56 -3.10
N LEU A 74 7.80 -8.06 -2.83
CA LEU A 74 8.96 -7.22 -2.58
C LEU A 74 9.39 -6.47 -3.84
N LEU A 75 9.46 -7.14 -4.99
CA LEU A 75 9.74 -6.52 -6.29
C LEU A 75 8.72 -5.42 -6.62
N TYR A 76 7.44 -5.67 -6.36
CA TYR A 76 6.40 -4.65 -6.49
C TYR A 76 6.67 -3.45 -5.58
N THR A 77 6.98 -3.69 -4.29
CA THR A 77 7.26 -2.64 -3.30
C THR A 77 8.49 -1.80 -3.70
N ILE A 78 9.56 -2.44 -4.14
CA ILE A 78 10.77 -1.79 -4.65
C ILE A 78 10.45 -0.92 -5.87
N THR A 79 9.62 -1.42 -6.79
CA THR A 79 9.17 -0.64 -7.95
C THR A 79 8.45 0.64 -7.49
N GLN A 80 7.61 0.56 -6.46
CA GLN A 80 6.91 1.74 -5.95
C GLN A 80 7.83 2.79 -5.33
N GLN A 81 8.84 2.35 -4.58
CA GLN A 81 9.68 3.25 -3.78
C GLN A 81 10.91 3.77 -4.55
N HIS A 82 11.55 2.93 -5.36
CA HIS A 82 12.85 3.23 -5.97
C HIS A 82 12.78 3.39 -7.49
N GLU A 83 11.96 2.59 -8.18
CA GLU A 83 11.94 2.55 -9.64
C GLU A 83 10.52 2.72 -10.26
N PRO A 84 9.76 3.79 -9.93
CA PRO A 84 8.35 3.90 -10.32
C PRO A 84 8.09 4.09 -11.83
N ASN A 85 9.13 4.40 -12.59
CA ASN A 85 9.03 4.74 -14.02
C ASN A 85 9.52 3.62 -14.96
N THR A 86 9.87 2.44 -14.43
CA THR A 86 10.37 1.32 -15.24
C THR A 86 9.55 0.06 -15.02
N LEU A 87 9.40 -0.72 -16.09
CA LEU A 87 8.73 -2.02 -16.06
C LEU A 87 9.69 -3.18 -15.81
N ARG A 88 10.97 -2.90 -15.50
CA ARG A 88 12.02 -3.92 -15.34
C ARG A 88 11.60 -4.99 -14.32
N LEU A 89 11.39 -4.55 -13.07
CA LEU A 89 11.04 -5.45 -11.97
C LEU A 89 9.65 -6.07 -12.11
N CYS A 90 8.69 -5.35 -12.71
CA CYS A 90 7.36 -5.90 -12.97
C CYS A 90 7.38 -7.14 -13.89
N LYS A 91 8.39 -7.27 -14.76
CA LYS A 91 8.55 -8.44 -15.65
C LYS A 91 9.16 -9.66 -14.96
N GLU A 92 9.80 -9.46 -13.82
CA GLU A 92 10.42 -10.53 -13.03
C GLU A 92 9.43 -11.17 -12.05
N ILE A 93 8.28 -10.52 -11.83
CA ILE A 93 7.18 -11.02 -11.00
C ILE A 93 6.52 -12.22 -11.69
N GLU A 94 6.51 -13.37 -11.01
CA GLU A 94 5.92 -14.61 -11.53
C GLU A 94 4.39 -14.64 -11.38
N ASN A 95 3.86 -14.02 -10.33
CA ASN A 95 2.43 -13.94 -10.09
C ASN A 95 1.76 -12.94 -11.05
N PRO A 96 0.85 -13.38 -11.94
CA PRO A 96 0.27 -12.51 -12.96
C PRO A 96 -0.58 -11.38 -12.39
N GLN A 97 -1.23 -11.59 -11.23
CA GLN A 97 -2.06 -10.56 -10.60
C GLN A 97 -1.20 -9.42 -10.04
N ILE A 98 -0.06 -9.76 -9.42
CA ILE A 98 0.89 -8.78 -8.89
C ILE A 98 1.60 -8.08 -10.05
N ALA A 99 2.03 -8.82 -11.08
CA ALA A 99 2.67 -8.26 -12.27
C ALA A 99 1.78 -7.25 -13.02
N GLU A 100 0.48 -7.55 -13.18
CA GLU A 100 -0.49 -6.63 -13.77
C GLU A 100 -0.66 -5.36 -12.92
N THR A 101 -0.71 -5.52 -11.59
CA THR A 101 -0.83 -4.41 -10.65
C THR A 101 0.40 -3.51 -10.70
N CYS A 102 1.60 -4.11 -10.69
CA CYS A 102 2.88 -3.43 -10.87
C CYS A 102 2.91 -2.63 -12.18
N THR A 103 2.50 -3.25 -13.28
CA THR A 103 2.46 -2.59 -14.60
C THR A 103 1.49 -1.40 -14.62
N LYS A 104 0.29 -1.56 -14.06
CA LYS A 104 -0.70 -0.47 -13.94
C LYS A 104 -0.18 0.69 -13.11
N PHE A 105 0.57 0.40 -12.05
CA PHE A 105 1.19 1.41 -11.20
C PHE A 105 2.21 2.25 -11.99
N VAL A 106 3.15 1.59 -12.67
CA VAL A 106 4.19 2.27 -13.48
C VAL A 106 3.60 3.08 -14.63
N GLN A 107 2.51 2.61 -15.25
CA GLN A 107 1.82 3.33 -16.34
C GLN A 107 1.06 4.58 -15.90
N ARG A 108 0.86 4.78 -14.58
CA ARG A 108 0.10 5.92 -14.03
C ARG A 108 1.00 6.83 -13.19
N PRO A 109 2.01 7.49 -13.79
CA PRO A 109 2.97 8.32 -13.06
C PRO A 109 2.31 9.52 -12.36
N HIS A 110 1.14 9.97 -12.82
CA HIS A 110 0.40 11.09 -12.23
C HIS A 110 -0.13 10.82 -10.81
N MET A 111 -0.25 9.56 -10.37
CA MET A 111 -0.66 9.22 -9.01
C MET A 111 0.45 9.48 -7.96
N HIS A 112 1.72 9.59 -8.37
CA HIS A 112 2.85 9.75 -7.46
C HIS A 112 2.97 11.14 -6.84
N ARG A 113 2.26 12.13 -7.39
CA ARG A 113 2.42 13.53 -6.97
C ARG A 113 1.80 13.82 -5.60
N HIS A 114 0.93 12.95 -5.10
CA HIS A 114 0.29 13.11 -3.80
C HIS A 114 1.12 12.50 -2.66
N THR A 115 1.75 11.33 -2.84
CA THR A 115 2.47 10.64 -1.77
C THR A 115 3.78 11.32 -1.35
N ILE A 116 4.53 11.91 -2.28
CA ILE A 116 5.82 12.56 -1.96
C ILE A 116 5.62 13.88 -1.18
N ARG A 117 4.44 14.50 -1.29
CA ARG A 117 4.16 15.78 -0.62
C ARG A 117 3.86 15.62 0.86
N ASP A 118 3.43 14.44 1.31
CA ASP A 118 3.08 14.19 2.71
C ASP A 118 4.31 13.80 3.57
N GLU A 119 5.38 13.23 2.98
CA GLU A 119 6.60 12.89 3.72
C GLU A 119 7.62 14.04 3.83
N LYS A 120 7.61 14.97 2.87
CA LYS A 120 8.33 16.24 3.01
C LYS A 120 7.45 17.21 3.78
N GLY A 121 7.48 17.10 5.11
CA GLY A 121 7.03 18.14 6.03
C GLY A 121 7.74 19.46 5.74
N GLY A 122 7.26 20.19 4.73
CA GLY A 122 7.38 21.63 4.75
C GLY A 122 6.55 22.10 5.94
N PRO A 123 7.06 23.02 6.77
CA PRO A 123 6.31 23.54 7.89
C PRO A 123 4.92 23.93 7.39
N GLU A 124 3.89 23.44 8.07
CA GLU A 124 2.53 23.91 7.95
C GLU A 124 2.60 25.43 8.01
N GLY A 125 2.59 26.07 6.83
CA GLY A 125 2.16 27.44 6.76
C GLY A 125 0.72 27.38 7.25
N GLU A 126 0.50 27.98 8.42
CA GLU A 126 -0.80 28.35 8.98
C GLU A 126 -1.52 29.32 8.03
N GLY A 127 -1.67 28.93 6.76
CA GLY A 127 -2.62 29.48 5.83
C GLY A 127 -3.96 28.93 6.22
N LEU A 128 -4.60 29.65 7.14
CA LEU A 128 -6.02 29.62 7.42
C LEU A 128 -6.81 29.07 6.22
N PRO A 129 -7.75 28.13 6.42
CA PRO A 129 -8.69 27.80 5.36
C PRO A 129 -9.29 29.12 4.85
N PRO A 130 -9.41 29.34 3.53
CA PRO A 130 -10.18 30.48 3.06
C PRO A 130 -11.59 30.32 3.61
N GLU A 131 -11.88 31.04 4.70
CA GLU A 131 -13.21 31.40 5.15
C GLU A 131 -13.80 32.25 4.01
N GLY A 132 -14.33 31.55 3.01
CA GLY A 132 -14.71 32.12 1.73
C GLY A 132 -15.98 31.48 1.25
N GLY A 133 -17.07 31.79 1.94
CA GLY A 133 -18.42 31.91 1.39
C GLY A 133 -18.88 30.82 0.44
N GLY A 134 -19.62 29.86 0.97
CA GLY A 134 -20.60 29.11 0.19
C GLY A 134 -21.65 30.08 -0.38
N GLY A 135 -21.43 30.53 -1.61
CA GLY A 135 -22.47 31.08 -2.46
C GLY A 135 -23.21 29.95 -3.15
N PRO A 136 -24.56 29.92 -3.16
CA PRO A 136 -25.30 29.00 -4.01
C PRO A 136 -24.96 29.26 -5.49
N PRO A 137 -24.94 28.22 -6.35
CA PRO A 137 -24.69 28.40 -7.76
C PRO A 137 -25.75 29.34 -8.36
N PRO A 138 -25.36 30.33 -9.19
CA PRO A 138 -26.30 31.17 -9.89
C PRO A 138 -27.12 30.30 -10.85
N GLY A 139 -28.43 30.28 -10.63
CA GLY A 139 -29.40 29.72 -11.58
C GLY A 139 -29.30 30.47 -12.90
N GLY A 140 -28.81 29.80 -13.94
CA GLY A 140 -28.89 30.28 -15.30
C GLY A 140 -30.32 30.09 -15.86
N PRO A 141 -30.94 31.12 -16.46
CA PRO A 141 -32.18 30.96 -17.19
C PRO A 141 -31.93 30.45 -18.60
N GLY A 142 -32.73 29.46 -19.01
CA GLY A 142 -33.26 29.28 -20.37
C GLY A 142 -32.27 29.20 -21.54
N ALA A 143 -32.17 28.00 -22.11
CA ALA A 143 -32.03 27.85 -23.56
C ALA A 143 -32.90 26.67 -24.02
N GLU A 144 -34.17 26.98 -24.28
CA GLU A 144 -34.99 26.26 -25.26
C GLU A 144 -34.26 26.26 -26.61
N GLY A 145 -34.09 25.10 -27.21
CA GLY A 145 -33.45 24.96 -28.52
C GLY A 145 -33.63 23.55 -29.07
N GLY A 146 -34.79 23.30 -29.68
CA GLY A 146 -35.12 22.02 -30.32
C GLY A 146 -34.30 21.73 -31.59
N GLY A 147 -34.21 20.44 -31.92
CA GLY A 147 -33.68 19.90 -33.18
C GLY A 147 -33.69 18.36 -33.19
N PRO A 148 -33.84 17.68 -34.34
CA PRO A 148 -34.90 16.68 -34.51
C PRO A 148 -34.56 15.21 -34.22
N ARG A 149 -35.67 14.49 -33.99
CA ARG A 149 -35.83 13.03 -33.90
C ARG A 149 -35.16 12.29 -35.07
N GLY A 150 -34.25 11.36 -34.75
CA GLY A 150 -33.94 10.20 -35.58
C GLY A 150 -34.76 8.98 -35.12
N PRO A 151 -35.30 8.15 -36.04
CA PRO A 151 -36.09 6.97 -35.69
C PRO A 151 -35.24 5.70 -35.64
N GLY A 152 -35.70 4.73 -34.83
CA GLY A 152 -35.24 3.33 -34.81
C GLY A 152 -34.35 3.05 -33.60
N GLY A 153 -34.69 2.19 -32.65
CA GLY A 153 -35.60 1.06 -32.68
C GLY A 153 -34.85 -0.11 -32.03
N GLY A 154 -35.37 -0.64 -30.92
CA GLY A 154 -34.75 -1.76 -30.22
C GLY A 154 -35.14 -1.81 -28.75
N GLY A 155 -36.33 -2.35 -28.48
CA GLY A 155 -36.84 -2.55 -27.13
C GLY A 155 -36.12 -3.65 -26.36
N GLY A 156 -36.15 -3.52 -25.03
CA GLY A 156 -35.79 -4.54 -24.06
C GLY A 156 -36.37 -4.17 -22.69
N PRO A 157 -37.10 -5.07 -22.00
CA PRO A 157 -38.14 -4.69 -21.04
C PRO A 157 -37.65 -4.52 -19.58
N GLY A 158 -38.22 -3.53 -18.90
CA GLY A 158 -38.89 -3.67 -17.61
C GLY A 158 -38.09 -4.11 -16.38
N GLY A 159 -37.80 -3.16 -15.49
CA GLY A 159 -37.60 -3.41 -14.06
C GLY A 159 -38.30 -2.32 -13.23
N PRO A 160 -39.35 -2.64 -12.44
CA PRO A 160 -39.99 -1.69 -11.54
C PRO A 160 -39.23 -1.60 -10.21
N GLY A 161 -39.07 -0.38 -9.68
CA GLY A 161 -38.43 -0.20 -8.38
C GLY A 161 -38.34 1.26 -7.95
N ALA A 162 -39.48 1.96 -7.95
CA ALA A 162 -39.62 3.28 -7.38
C ALA A 162 -39.64 3.21 -5.83
N GLY A 163 -38.88 4.10 -5.20
CA GLY A 163 -39.35 4.94 -4.10
C GLY A 163 -39.38 4.36 -2.68
N GLY A 164 -38.54 4.91 -1.82
CA GLY A 164 -38.72 4.86 -0.36
C GLY A 164 -37.79 5.85 0.37
N PRO A 165 -38.30 6.67 1.31
CA PRO A 165 -37.64 7.90 1.78
C PRO A 165 -36.51 7.69 2.82
N ARG A 166 -35.58 8.66 2.83
CA ARG A 166 -34.61 8.90 3.90
C ARG A 166 -35.34 9.26 5.21
N GLY A 167 -35.16 8.44 6.24
CA GLY A 167 -35.41 8.82 7.62
C GLY A 167 -34.09 9.09 8.37
N PRO A 168 -34.02 10.04 9.32
CA PRO A 168 -32.90 10.18 10.24
C PRO A 168 -33.13 9.27 11.45
N GLY A 169 -32.46 8.11 11.46
CA GLY A 169 -32.53 7.12 12.53
C GLY A 169 -31.22 7.04 13.31
N ARG A 170 -31.28 7.50 14.56
CA ARG A 170 -30.23 7.41 15.58
C ARG A 170 -29.73 5.97 15.81
N GLY A 171 -28.41 5.84 15.99
CA GLY A 171 -27.76 5.04 17.04
C GLY A 171 -28.10 3.55 17.14
N GLY A 172 -27.24 2.71 16.60
CA GLY A 172 -27.07 1.31 17.00
C GLY A 172 -25.72 0.76 16.51
N PRO A 173 -24.96 0.00 17.31
CA PRO A 173 -23.74 -0.66 16.83
C PRO A 173 -24.12 -1.75 15.81
N PRO A 174 -23.30 -1.99 14.77
CA PRO A 174 -23.59 -3.03 13.79
C PRO A 174 -23.43 -4.41 14.45
N GLU A 175 -24.55 -5.06 14.75
CA GLU A 175 -24.59 -6.48 15.07
C GLU A 175 -24.15 -7.30 13.84
N GLY A 176 -23.26 -8.25 14.11
CA GLY A 176 -22.57 -9.07 13.11
C GLY A 176 -23.51 -9.81 12.19
N ARG A 177 -23.51 -9.41 10.91
CA ARG A 177 -23.96 -10.27 9.82
C ARG A 177 -22.85 -11.25 9.46
N GLY A 178 -22.92 -12.43 10.06
CA GLY A 178 -22.32 -13.64 9.48
C GLY A 178 -22.94 -13.88 8.11
N GLY A 179 -22.21 -13.55 7.05
CA GLY A 179 -22.57 -13.90 5.69
C GLY A 179 -22.43 -15.41 5.47
N PRO A 180 -23.26 -16.03 4.60
CA PRO A 180 -23.06 -17.42 4.20
C PRO A 180 -21.68 -17.55 3.56
N GLY A 181 -20.86 -18.46 4.12
CA GLY A 181 -19.52 -18.75 3.64
C GLY A 181 -19.55 -19.03 2.15
N ARG A 182 -18.85 -18.19 1.39
CA ARG A 182 -18.51 -18.52 0.01
C ARG A 182 -17.59 -19.73 0.10
N GLY A 183 -18.10 -20.89 -0.29
CA GLY A 183 -17.31 -22.11 -0.41
C GLY A 183 -16.05 -21.80 -1.22
N GLU A 184 -14.91 -21.98 -0.58
CA GLU A 184 -13.61 -21.97 -1.24
C GLU A 184 -13.67 -22.99 -2.39
N PRO A 185 -13.30 -22.61 -3.62
CA PRO A 185 -13.20 -23.57 -4.69
C PRO A 185 -12.17 -24.65 -4.31
N PRO A 186 -12.43 -25.93 -4.60
CA PRO A 186 -11.46 -26.99 -4.30
C PRO A 186 -10.13 -26.65 -4.97
N ILE A 187 -9.06 -26.63 -4.18
CA ILE A 187 -7.70 -26.44 -4.67
C ILE A 187 -7.43 -27.58 -5.64
N GLN A 188 -7.36 -27.28 -6.93
CA GLN A 188 -6.91 -28.22 -7.94
C GLN A 188 -5.42 -28.46 -7.73
N VAL A 189 -5.10 -29.57 -7.05
CA VAL A 189 -3.74 -30.09 -6.93
C VAL A 189 -3.25 -30.41 -8.35
N ARG A 190 -2.37 -29.58 -8.90
CA ARG A 190 -1.71 -29.89 -10.18
C ARG A 190 -0.89 -31.17 -9.98
N PRO A 191 -1.01 -32.15 -10.90
CA PRO A 191 -0.13 -33.33 -10.86
C PRO A 191 1.33 -32.88 -11.01
N PRO A 192 2.28 -33.60 -10.37
CA PRO A 192 3.70 -33.30 -10.51
C PRO A 192 4.14 -33.41 -11.98
N PRO A 193 5.12 -32.59 -12.43
CA PRO A 193 5.65 -32.70 -13.78
C PRO A 193 6.26 -34.09 -14.02
N PRO A 194 6.17 -34.62 -15.26
CA PRO A 194 6.80 -35.89 -15.59
C PRO A 194 8.32 -35.81 -15.39
N GLU A 195 8.87 -36.77 -14.65
CA GLU A 195 10.32 -36.89 -14.46
C GLU A 195 10.98 -37.08 -15.83
N THR A 196 11.90 -36.18 -16.18
CA THR A 196 12.69 -36.31 -17.40
C THR A 196 13.77 -37.36 -17.12
N PRO A 197 13.83 -38.48 -17.86
CA PRO A 197 14.87 -39.47 -17.65
C PRO A 197 16.23 -38.84 -17.96
N ALA A 198 17.15 -38.89 -17.00
CA ALA A 198 18.54 -38.54 -17.20
C ALA A 198 19.14 -39.49 -18.25
N GLN A 199 19.75 -38.93 -19.29
CA GLN A 199 20.58 -39.66 -20.26
C GLN A 199 22.01 -39.75 -19.76
#